data_AF-A0A957MAU0-F1
#
_entry.id   AF-A0A957MAU0-F1
#
_cell.length_a   1.000
_cell.length_b   1.000
_cell.length_c   1.000
_cell.angle_alpha   90.00
_cell.angle_beta   90.00
_cell.angle_gamma   90.00
#
_symmetry.space_group_name_H-M   'P 1'
#
loop_
_entity.id
_entity.type
_entity.pdbx_description
1 polymer ?
#
loop_
_entity_poly.entity_id
_entity_poly.type
_entity_poly.pdbx_seq_one_letter_code
_entity_poly.pdbx_strand_id
1 'polypeptide(L)'
;MPPLPPRDIPRSRTVEIVCHQGANEYAPANTFAAAQICVDWGMDFVEIDVNMSKDGVLYVYHGPDLEVTTNGRGLFHELTAAEIDCLDAGSWFDPSFAGTRVPRLDEYLRWIKGKAKIFFDVKRADLPRLLALVRDMQMQDDCFFWFGDPDAALAFRRLAPELALKVNADDAAAARAA
;
A
#
# COMPACT_ATOMS: atom_id res chain seq x y z
N MET A 1 -2.67 9.11 -22.85
CA MET A 1 -1.50 10.03 -22.89
C MET A 1 -0.31 9.28 -23.45
N PRO A 2 0.60 9.93 -24.19
CA PRO A 2 1.89 9.30 -24.49
C PRO A 2 2.65 9.05 -23.18
N PRO A 3 3.41 7.95 -23.06
CA PRO A 3 4.27 7.72 -21.90
C PRO A 3 5.24 8.89 -21.75
N LEU A 4 5.47 9.33 -20.51
CA LEU A 4 6.57 10.26 -20.26
C LEU A 4 7.86 9.60 -20.75
N PRO A 5 8.78 10.37 -21.37
CA PRO A 5 10.04 9.80 -21.81
C PRO A 5 10.75 9.16 -20.61
N PRO A 6 11.39 7.99 -20.78
CA PRO A 6 12.18 7.39 -19.72
C PRO A 6 13.20 8.43 -19.27
N ARG A 7 13.10 8.84 -18.00
CA ARG A 7 14.11 9.70 -17.41
C ARG A 7 15.23 8.80 -16.92
N ASP A 8 16.46 9.07 -17.37
CA ASP A 8 17.66 8.69 -16.63
C ASP A 8 17.67 9.50 -15.34
N ILE A 9 16.95 9.04 -14.31
CA ILE A 9 16.89 9.72 -13.02
C ILE A 9 18.14 9.31 -12.23
N PRO A 10 19.08 10.24 -11.95
CA PRO A 10 20.13 9.96 -11.00
C PRO A 10 19.47 9.64 -9.66
N ARG A 11 19.83 8.52 -9.02
CA ARG A 11 19.29 8.08 -7.70
C ARG A 11 19.63 9.02 -6.53
N SER A 12 20.05 10.25 -6.82
CA SER A 12 20.40 11.34 -5.92
C SER A 12 19.53 12.56 -6.28
N ARG A 13 18.22 12.43 -6.08
CA ARG A 13 17.31 13.58 -6.05
C ARG A 13 17.18 14.05 -4.61
N THR A 14 17.18 15.37 -4.40
CA THR A 14 17.01 15.99 -3.09
C THR A 14 15.57 15.94 -2.58
N VAL A 15 14.61 15.60 -3.44
CA VAL A 15 13.18 15.47 -3.13
C VAL A 15 12.71 14.11 -3.65
N GLU A 16 12.10 13.32 -2.76
CA GLU A 16 11.40 12.09 -3.11
C GLU A 16 9.89 12.36 -3.26
N ILE A 17 9.25 11.70 -4.23
CA ILE A 17 7.82 11.84 -4.52
C ILE A 17 7.08 10.57 -4.13
N VAL A 18 5.98 10.73 -3.39
CA VAL A 18 5.09 9.66 -2.97
C VAL A 18 3.75 9.78 -3.71
N CYS A 19 3.34 8.73 -4.42
CA CYS A 19 2.03 8.65 -5.05
C CYS A 19 1.00 8.00 -4.12
N HIS A 20 0.07 8.81 -3.60
CA HIS A 20 -1.01 8.38 -2.70
C HIS A 20 -1.97 7.39 -3.39
N GLN A 21 -1.97 6.14 -2.95
CA GLN A 21 -2.72 5.01 -3.48
C GLN A 21 -2.42 4.72 -4.97
N GLY A 22 -1.19 5.02 -5.40
CA GLY A 22 -0.77 5.01 -6.82
C GLY A 22 -1.18 6.27 -7.58
N ALA A 23 -1.21 6.21 -8.91
CA ALA A 23 -1.73 7.31 -9.74
C ALA A 23 -3.27 7.31 -9.75
N ASN A 24 -3.87 7.50 -8.56
CA ASN A 24 -5.29 7.31 -8.29
C ASN A 24 -6.24 8.25 -9.05
N GLU A 25 -5.72 9.32 -9.66
CA GLU A 25 -6.47 10.18 -10.58
C GLU A 25 -6.54 9.61 -12.02
N TYR A 26 -5.72 8.60 -12.33
CA TYR A 26 -5.54 8.06 -13.70
C TYR A 26 -5.91 6.58 -13.82
N ALA A 27 -5.98 5.87 -12.70
CA ALA A 27 -6.37 4.47 -12.63
C ALA A 27 -6.95 4.19 -11.23
N PRO A 28 -7.71 3.08 -11.04
CA PRO A 28 -8.34 2.78 -9.77
C PRO A 28 -7.28 2.69 -8.66
N ALA A 29 -7.48 3.44 -7.58
CA ALA A 29 -6.59 3.51 -6.44
C ALA A 29 -6.25 2.12 -5.87
N ASN A 30 -5.07 1.94 -5.28
CA ASN A 30 -4.66 0.68 -4.65
C ASN A 30 -4.66 -0.54 -5.61
N THR A 31 -4.46 -0.33 -6.92
CA THR A 31 -4.36 -1.41 -7.91
C THR A 31 -3.00 -1.44 -8.61
N PHE A 32 -2.69 -2.57 -9.28
CA PHE A 32 -1.51 -2.65 -10.15
C PHE A 32 -1.53 -1.62 -11.28
N ALA A 33 -2.70 -1.24 -11.79
CA ALA A 33 -2.83 -0.25 -12.85
C ALA A 33 -2.37 1.13 -12.38
N ALA A 34 -2.83 1.58 -11.21
CA ALA A 34 -2.39 2.85 -10.62
C ALA A 34 -0.89 2.83 -10.28
N ALA A 35 -0.37 1.70 -9.82
CA ALA A 35 1.04 1.52 -9.50
C ALA A 35 1.94 1.53 -10.75
N GLN A 36 1.50 0.90 -11.84
CA GLN A 36 2.26 0.82 -13.08
C GLN A 36 2.51 2.21 -13.66
N ILE A 37 1.52 3.10 -13.58
CA ILE A 37 1.67 4.50 -14.01
C ILE A 37 2.75 5.21 -13.17
N CYS A 38 2.78 5.01 -11.85
CA CYS A 38 3.83 5.57 -11.00
C CYS A 38 5.23 5.07 -11.38
N VAL A 39 5.36 3.77 -11.68
CA VAL A 39 6.60 3.15 -12.15
C VAL A 39 7.02 3.75 -13.49
N ASP A 40 6.11 3.87 -14.45
CA ASP A 40 6.37 4.43 -15.77
C ASP A 40 6.79 5.90 -15.70
N TRP A 41 6.30 6.64 -14.68
CA TRP A 41 6.67 8.02 -14.43
C TRP A 41 7.95 8.18 -13.59
N GLY A 42 8.55 7.09 -13.10
CA GLY A 42 9.77 7.12 -12.28
C GLY A 42 9.57 7.71 -10.87
N MET A 43 8.38 7.53 -10.29
CA MET A 43 8.06 7.97 -8.93
C MET A 43 8.89 7.20 -7.89
N ASP A 44 9.27 7.86 -6.79
CA ASP A 44 10.11 7.23 -5.76
C ASP A 44 9.34 6.18 -4.97
N PHE A 45 8.15 6.56 -4.51
CA PHE A 45 7.29 5.74 -3.68
C PHE A 45 5.90 5.60 -4.29
N VAL A 46 5.36 4.40 -4.16
CA VAL A 46 3.91 4.17 -4.23
C VAL A 46 3.43 3.98 -2.79
N GLU A 47 2.50 4.82 -2.37
CA GLU A 47 1.79 4.62 -1.12
C GLU A 47 0.63 3.65 -1.35
N ILE A 48 0.46 2.73 -0.40
CA ILE A 48 -0.56 1.70 -0.41
C ILE A 48 -1.18 1.54 0.97
N ASP A 49 -2.47 1.23 0.99
CA ASP A 49 -3.19 0.92 2.21
C ASP A 49 -3.17 -0.59 2.49
N VAL A 50 -2.70 -1.01 3.66
CA VAL A 50 -2.68 -2.43 4.05
C VAL A 50 -3.91 -2.79 4.88
N ASN A 51 -4.66 -3.76 4.39
CA ASN A 51 -5.79 -4.36 5.09
C ASN A 51 -5.68 -5.89 5.13
N MET A 52 -6.54 -6.54 5.91
CA MET A 52 -6.48 -7.98 6.14
C MET A 52 -7.86 -8.61 6.13
N SER A 53 -8.00 -9.68 5.36
CA SER A 53 -9.20 -10.50 5.28
C SER A 53 -9.50 -11.22 6.60
N LYS A 54 -10.70 -11.79 6.72
CA LYS A 54 -11.15 -12.58 7.87
C LYS A 54 -10.25 -13.76 8.19
N ASP A 55 -9.69 -14.39 7.17
CA ASP A 55 -8.78 -15.54 7.23
C ASP A 55 -7.28 -15.14 7.21
N GLY A 56 -6.99 -13.85 7.40
CA GLY A 56 -5.64 -13.35 7.69
C GLY A 56 -4.77 -13.07 6.48
N VAL A 57 -5.32 -13.05 5.26
CA VAL A 57 -4.57 -12.70 4.04
C VAL A 57 -4.47 -11.17 3.94
N LEU A 58 -3.27 -10.68 3.67
CA LEU A 58 -2.99 -9.24 3.53
C LEU A 58 -3.30 -8.78 2.11
N TYR A 59 -3.96 -7.63 2.00
CA TYR A 59 -4.36 -7.00 0.75
C TYR A 59 -3.97 -5.52 0.72
N VAL A 60 -3.92 -4.99 -0.50
CA VAL A 60 -3.79 -3.57 -0.79
C VAL A 60 -5.20 -2.99 -0.96
N TYR A 61 -5.74 -2.39 0.09
CA TYR A 61 -7.10 -1.87 0.14
C TYR A 61 -7.30 -0.86 1.28
N HIS A 62 -7.89 0.31 0.99
CA HIS A 62 -8.13 1.34 2.01
C HIS A 62 -9.20 0.93 3.03
N GLY A 63 -10.39 0.53 2.57
CA GLY A 63 -11.52 0.17 3.43
C GLY A 63 -11.97 1.28 4.39
N PRO A 64 -12.79 0.95 5.40
CA PRO A 64 -13.28 -0.39 5.74
C PRO A 64 -14.39 -0.92 4.82
N ASP A 65 -15.17 -0.03 4.19
CA ASP A 65 -16.33 -0.40 3.38
C ASP A 65 -15.92 -0.84 1.97
N LEU A 66 -16.55 -1.90 1.46
CA LEU A 66 -16.30 -2.45 0.12
C LEU A 66 -16.90 -1.57 -0.99
N GLU A 67 -18.00 -0.89 -0.69
CA GLU A 67 -18.80 -0.11 -1.64
C GLU A 67 -18.06 1.10 -2.22
N VAL A 68 -16.98 1.54 -1.58
CA VAL A 68 -16.25 2.75 -1.99
C VAL A 68 -15.45 2.52 -3.27
N THR A 69 -14.79 1.36 -3.38
CA THR A 69 -13.86 1.07 -4.48
C THR A 69 -13.98 -0.35 -5.03
N THR A 70 -15.08 -1.06 -4.71
CA THR A 70 -15.37 -2.36 -5.31
C THR A 70 -16.85 -2.53 -5.64
N ASN A 71 -17.20 -3.63 -6.30
CA ASN A 71 -18.58 -4.07 -6.47
C ASN A 71 -19.16 -4.87 -5.28
N GLY A 72 -18.38 -5.03 -4.20
CA GLY A 72 -18.80 -5.74 -2.98
C GLY A 72 -19.67 -4.89 -2.06
N ARG A 73 -20.11 -5.49 -0.95
CA ARG A 73 -20.88 -4.81 0.11
C ARG A 73 -20.42 -5.26 1.50
N GLY A 74 -20.49 -4.34 2.46
CA GLY A 74 -20.12 -4.59 3.85
C GLY A 74 -18.64 -4.36 4.13
N LEU A 75 -18.17 -4.90 5.26
CA LEU A 75 -16.84 -4.61 5.78
C LEU A 75 -15.79 -5.55 5.20
N PHE A 76 -14.68 -4.98 4.71
CA PHE A 76 -13.58 -5.74 4.11
C PHE A 76 -13.08 -6.89 5.00
N HIS A 77 -12.97 -6.64 6.31
CA HIS A 77 -12.42 -7.60 7.27
C HIS A 77 -13.38 -8.74 7.63
N GLU A 78 -14.63 -8.73 7.14
CA GLU A 78 -15.59 -9.81 7.33
C GLU A 78 -15.55 -10.86 6.21
N LEU A 79 -14.92 -10.53 5.08
CA LEU A 79 -14.77 -11.44 3.94
C LEU A 79 -13.49 -12.28 4.05
N THR A 80 -13.57 -13.51 3.56
CA THR A 80 -12.42 -14.38 3.32
C THR A 80 -11.64 -13.95 2.07
N ALA A 81 -10.41 -14.44 1.94
CA ALA A 81 -9.59 -14.17 0.77
C ALA A 81 -10.25 -14.66 -0.53
N ALA A 82 -10.95 -15.80 -0.49
CA ALA A 82 -11.65 -16.34 -1.66
C ALA A 82 -12.81 -15.44 -2.12
N GLU A 83 -13.50 -14.78 -1.18
CA GLU A 83 -14.56 -13.82 -1.49
C GLU A 83 -13.97 -12.50 -2.03
N ILE A 84 -12.89 -12.00 -1.43
CA ILE A 84 -12.21 -10.76 -1.87
C ILE A 84 -11.61 -10.91 -3.27
N ASP A 85 -11.01 -12.06 -3.59
CA ASP A 85 -10.43 -12.34 -4.92
C ASP A 85 -11.46 -12.27 -6.05
N CYS A 86 -12.76 -12.42 -5.73
CA CYS A 86 -13.86 -12.36 -6.70
C CYS A 86 -14.36 -10.93 -6.96
N LEU A 87 -13.89 -9.93 -6.21
CA LEU A 87 -14.34 -8.55 -6.33
C LEU A 87 -13.74 -7.85 -7.56
N ASP A 88 -14.51 -6.92 -8.11
CA ASP A 88 -14.05 -5.95 -9.11
C ASP A 88 -13.75 -4.61 -8.41
N ALA A 89 -12.49 -4.25 -8.38
CA ALA A 89 -11.93 -3.02 -7.80
C ALA A 89 -11.63 -1.92 -8.83
N GLY A 90 -12.08 -2.07 -10.09
CA GLY A 90 -11.76 -1.15 -11.18
C GLY A 90 -12.97 -0.54 -11.89
N SER A 91 -14.07 -1.28 -12.02
CA SER A 91 -15.27 -0.82 -12.75
C SER A 91 -15.88 0.48 -12.21
N TRP A 92 -15.69 0.78 -10.93
CA TRP A 92 -16.17 2.03 -10.31
C TRP A 92 -15.44 3.27 -10.83
N PHE A 93 -14.18 3.12 -11.26
CA PHE A 93 -13.35 4.21 -11.73
C PHE A 93 -13.65 4.51 -13.20
N ASP A 94 -13.54 3.50 -14.05
CA ASP A 94 -13.88 3.56 -15.47
C ASP A 94 -14.14 2.14 -15.99
N PRO A 95 -15.13 1.91 -16.89
CA PRO A 95 -15.42 0.59 -17.46
C PRO A 95 -14.23 -0.11 -18.12
N SER A 96 -13.20 0.63 -18.56
CA SER A 96 -11.97 0.08 -19.13
C SER A 96 -11.12 -0.70 -18.12
N PHE A 97 -11.33 -0.50 -16.80
CA PHE A 97 -10.70 -1.26 -15.73
C PHE A 97 -11.57 -2.39 -15.18
N ALA A 98 -12.65 -2.78 -15.87
CA ALA A 98 -13.50 -3.87 -15.44
C ALA A 98 -12.72 -5.18 -15.23
N GLY A 99 -13.04 -5.90 -14.17
CA GLY A 99 -12.36 -7.12 -13.75
C GLY A 99 -11.02 -6.91 -13.04
N THR A 100 -10.66 -5.66 -12.69
CA THR A 100 -9.48 -5.41 -11.86
C THR A 100 -9.70 -6.02 -10.47
N ARG A 101 -8.77 -6.87 -10.03
CA ARG A 101 -8.85 -7.52 -8.71
C ARG A 101 -8.31 -6.62 -7.62
N VAL A 102 -8.78 -6.80 -6.38
CA VAL A 102 -8.10 -6.26 -5.19
C VAL A 102 -6.74 -6.96 -5.04
N PRO A 103 -5.60 -6.25 -5.04
CA PRO A 103 -4.30 -6.90 -4.99
C PRO A 103 -4.02 -7.57 -3.64
N ARG A 104 -3.55 -8.81 -3.68
CA ARG A 104 -2.89 -9.43 -2.52
C ARG A 104 -1.54 -8.76 -2.29
N LEU A 105 -1.21 -8.51 -1.02
CA LEU A 105 -0.02 -7.74 -0.69
C LEU A 105 1.28 -8.43 -1.13
N ASP A 106 1.37 -9.75 -0.97
CA ASP A 106 2.58 -10.50 -1.35
C ASP A 106 2.83 -10.46 -2.88
N GLU A 107 1.77 -10.55 -3.68
CA GLU A 107 1.84 -10.39 -5.13
C GLU A 107 2.27 -8.97 -5.52
N TYR A 108 1.70 -7.97 -4.84
CA TYR A 108 2.00 -6.57 -5.09
C TYR A 108 3.46 -6.24 -4.77
N LEU A 109 3.95 -6.63 -3.59
CA LEU A 109 5.33 -6.43 -3.16
C LEU A 109 6.32 -7.15 -4.07
N ARG A 110 6.02 -8.40 -4.46
CA ARG A 110 6.87 -9.16 -5.40
C ARG A 110 6.97 -8.48 -6.77
N TRP A 111 5.88 -7.88 -7.25
CA TRP A 111 5.85 -7.20 -8.54
C TRP A 111 6.55 -5.83 -8.50
N ILE A 112 6.41 -5.04 -7.43
CA ILE A 112 6.94 -3.67 -7.35
C ILE A 112 8.41 -3.61 -6.91
N LYS A 113 8.94 -4.66 -6.26
CA LYS A 113 10.32 -4.73 -5.80
C LYS A 113 11.30 -4.37 -6.93
N GLY A 114 12.18 -3.41 -6.65
CA GLY A 114 13.17 -2.90 -7.61
C GLY A 114 12.65 -1.91 -8.66
N LYS A 115 11.33 -1.60 -8.66
CA LYS A 115 10.71 -0.62 -9.56
C LYS A 115 10.37 0.70 -8.84
N ALA A 116 9.86 0.62 -7.62
CA ALA A 116 9.59 1.74 -6.73
C ALA A 116 9.65 1.28 -5.27
N LYS A 117 9.83 2.22 -4.35
CA LYS A 117 9.74 1.98 -2.90
C LYS A 117 8.28 2.01 -2.44
N ILE A 118 8.00 1.52 -1.24
CA ILE A 118 6.63 1.45 -0.69
C ILE A 118 6.48 2.32 0.55
N PHE A 119 5.43 3.13 0.55
CA PHE A 119 4.90 3.71 1.78
C PHE A 119 3.66 2.90 2.19
N PHE A 120 3.75 2.20 3.32
CA PHE A 120 2.63 1.47 3.90
C PHE A 120 1.80 2.36 4.82
N ASP A 121 0.56 2.65 4.44
CA ASP A 121 -0.49 3.12 5.36
C ASP A 121 -1.23 1.89 5.91
N VAL A 122 -0.97 1.52 7.16
CA VAL A 122 -1.53 0.28 7.73
C VAL A 122 -2.87 0.56 8.39
N LYS A 123 -3.94 0.11 7.73
CA LYS A 123 -5.31 0.22 8.25
C LYS A 123 -5.63 -0.87 9.25
N ARG A 124 -5.40 -2.13 8.86
CA ARG A 124 -5.64 -3.30 9.69
C ARG A 124 -4.79 -4.47 9.22
N ALA A 125 -3.87 -4.93 10.07
CA ALA A 125 -3.03 -6.08 9.79
C ALA A 125 -2.58 -6.77 11.09
N ASP A 126 -2.30 -8.07 10.99
CA ASP A 126 -1.42 -8.75 11.94
C ASP A 126 0.01 -8.25 11.71
N LEU A 127 0.55 -7.48 12.67
CA LEU A 127 1.87 -6.86 12.55
C LEU A 127 3.00 -7.89 12.37
N PRO A 128 3.12 -8.96 13.19
CA PRO A 128 4.09 -10.02 12.96
C PRO A 128 4.06 -10.58 11.53
N ARG A 129 2.86 -10.84 10.98
CA ARG A 129 2.69 -11.35 9.61
C ARG A 129 3.16 -10.35 8.56
N LEU A 130 2.77 -9.08 8.68
CA LEU A 130 3.19 -8.02 7.76
C LEU A 130 4.72 -7.84 7.79
N LEU A 131 5.31 -7.80 8.98
CA LEU A 131 6.75 -7.64 9.16
C LEU A 131 7.53 -8.85 8.63
N ALA A 132 7.03 -10.08 8.83
CA ALA A 132 7.62 -11.27 8.25
C ALA A 132 7.63 -11.20 6.72
N LEU A 133 6.51 -10.81 6.10
CA LEU A 133 6.43 -10.63 4.65
C LEU A 133 7.45 -9.59 4.13
N VAL A 134 7.57 -8.45 4.80
CA VAL A 134 8.52 -7.39 4.42
C VAL A 134 9.98 -7.88 4.50
N ARG A 135 10.31 -8.65 5.56
CA ARG A 135 11.64 -9.22 5.75
C ARG A 135 11.95 -10.32 4.74
N ASP A 136 11.00 -11.21 4.48
CA ASP A 136 11.13 -12.29 3.49
C ASP A 136 11.30 -11.74 2.07
N MET A 137 10.61 -10.63 1.76
CA MET A 137 10.75 -9.91 0.50
C MET A 137 11.98 -9.01 0.46
N GLN A 138 12.77 -8.90 1.54
CA GLN A 138 13.95 -8.04 1.65
C GLN A 138 13.66 -6.58 1.25
N MET A 139 12.57 -6.00 1.76
CA MET A 139 12.13 -4.64 1.43
C MET A 139 12.37 -3.61 2.54
N GLN A 140 13.11 -3.96 3.59
CA GLN A 140 13.33 -3.11 4.78
C GLN A 140 13.92 -1.74 4.43
N ASP A 141 14.81 -1.68 3.43
CA ASP A 141 15.47 -0.43 3.00
C ASP A 141 14.67 0.36 1.96
N ASP A 142 13.63 -0.27 1.39
CA ASP A 142 12.80 0.28 0.32
C ASP A 142 11.36 0.53 0.80
N CYS A 143 11.16 0.71 2.11
CA CYS A 143 9.86 1.06 2.64
C CYS A 143 9.87 1.89 3.92
N PHE A 144 8.72 2.52 4.19
CA PHE A 144 8.40 3.08 5.50
C PHE A 144 6.91 2.94 5.79
N PHE A 145 6.53 3.13 7.05
CA PHE A 145 5.19 2.84 7.55
C PHE A 145 4.54 4.09 8.16
N TRP A 146 3.22 4.11 8.16
CA TRP A 146 2.39 4.99 8.97
C TRP A 146 1.19 4.22 9.49
N PHE A 147 0.67 4.65 10.63
CA PHE A 147 -0.50 4.10 11.27
C PHE A 147 -1.39 5.26 11.70
N GLY A 148 -2.68 5.15 11.42
CA GLY A 148 -3.67 6.12 11.94
C GLY A 148 -3.92 5.97 13.44
N ASP A 149 -3.64 4.80 14.02
CA ASP A 149 -3.76 4.50 15.44
C ASP A 149 -2.38 4.62 16.13
N PRO A 150 -2.22 5.54 17.10
CA PRO A 150 -0.98 5.69 17.87
C PRO A 150 -0.54 4.41 18.60
N ASP A 151 -1.47 3.61 19.12
CA ASP A 151 -1.13 2.38 19.83
C ASP A 151 -0.56 1.33 18.89
N ALA A 152 -1.09 1.25 17.66
CA ALA A 152 -0.54 0.42 16.59
C ALA A 152 0.86 0.90 16.18
N ALA A 153 1.09 2.21 16.07
CA ALA A 153 2.42 2.78 15.79
C ALA A 153 3.45 2.41 16.88
N LEU A 154 3.05 2.48 18.15
CA LEU A 154 3.91 2.08 19.28
C LEU A 154 4.18 0.57 19.28
N ALA A 155 3.17 -0.25 18.98
CA ALA A 155 3.34 -1.70 18.84
C ALA A 155 4.30 -2.04 17.70
N PHE A 156 4.17 -1.37 16.56
CA PHE A 156 5.10 -1.49 15.44
C PHE A 156 6.52 -1.09 15.84
N ARG A 157 6.71 0.06 16.51
CA ARG A 157 8.03 0.53 16.95
C ARG A 157 8.74 -0.48 17.86
N ARG A 158 8.00 -1.15 18.74
CA ARG A 158 8.54 -2.23 19.60
C ARG A 158 8.96 -3.48 18.82
N LEU A 159 8.22 -3.84 17.77
CA LEU A 159 8.45 -5.07 16.99
C LEU A 159 9.47 -4.91 15.86
N ALA A 160 9.62 -3.70 15.34
CA ALA A 160 10.50 -3.38 14.22
C ALA A 160 11.16 -1.99 14.39
N PRO A 161 11.98 -1.79 15.44
CA PRO A 161 12.62 -0.50 15.69
C PRO A 161 13.56 -0.06 14.56
N GLU A 162 14.03 -0.99 13.74
CA GLU A 162 14.89 -0.76 12.58
C GLU A 162 14.17 -0.12 11.39
N LEU A 163 12.84 -0.28 11.30
CA LEU A 163 12.07 0.19 10.16
C LEU A 163 11.65 1.66 10.31
N ALA A 164 11.64 2.36 9.18
CA ALA A 164 11.24 3.76 9.12
C ALA A 164 9.73 3.90 9.38
N LEU A 165 9.37 4.86 10.24
CA LEU A 165 8.00 5.19 10.62
C LEU A 165 7.80 6.69 10.42
N LYS A 166 6.83 7.05 9.58
CA LYS A 166 6.26 8.40 9.55
C LYS A 166 5.38 8.56 10.78
N VAL A 167 5.45 9.73 11.41
CA VAL A 167 4.54 10.16 12.48
C VAL A 167 4.04 11.55 12.16
N ASN A 168 2.86 11.91 12.66
CA ASN A 168 2.37 13.28 12.56
C ASN A 168 3.13 14.16 13.56
N ALA A 169 3.21 15.46 13.29
CA ALA A 169 4.08 16.37 14.04
C ALA A 169 3.66 16.55 15.51
N ASP A 170 2.37 16.40 15.79
CA ASP A 170 1.74 16.38 17.10
C ASP A 170 2.08 15.12 17.92
N ASP A 171 2.36 13.99 17.26
CA ASP A 171 2.66 12.71 17.91
C ASP A 171 4.18 12.43 18.10
N ALA A 172 5.03 13.31 17.57
CA ALA A 172 6.46 13.05 17.45
C ALA A 172 7.19 12.84 18.80
N ALA A 173 6.74 13.47 19.87
CA ALA A 173 7.34 13.33 21.20
C ALA A 173 7.09 11.92 21.80
N ALA A 174 5.88 11.38 21.61
CA ALA A 174 5.51 10.06 22.11
C ALA A 174 6.23 8.94 21.34
N ALA A 175 6.33 9.09 20.01
CA ALA A 175 6.98 8.09 19.16
C ALA A 175 8.50 7.99 19.34
N ARG A 176 9.16 9.05 19.82
CA ARG A 176 10.61 9.05 20.14
C ARG A 176 10.93 8.42 21.50
N ALA A 177 9.95 8.32 22.39
CA ALA A 177 10.13 7.84 23.76
C ALA A 177 9.90 6.33 23.93
N ALA A 178 9.41 5.65 22.88
CA ALA A 178 9.10 4.23 22.84
C ALA A 178 10.11 3.42 22.02
#